data_AF-A0A814EZA2-F1
#
_entry.id   AF-A0A814EZA2-F1
#
_cell.length_a   1.000
_cell.length_b   1.000
_cell.length_c   1.000
_cell.angle_alpha   90.00
_cell.angle_beta   90.00
_cell.angle_gamma   90.00
#
_symmetry.space_group_name_H-M   'P 1'
#
loop_
_entity.id
_entity.type
_entity.pdbx_description
1 polymer ?
#
loop_
_entity_poly.entity_id
_entity_poly.type
_entity_poly.pdbx_seq_one_letter_code
_entity_poly.pdbx_strand_id
1 'polypeptide(L)'
;MSGCWEGDDGSCYMIGTCQTQIYWLAIDKNNRWAHVRVGTYNNNIISMNWDDLIIGQNRIHDAIECRIISSNKILIVKCIHGQFLTKELTKKS
;
A
#
# COMPACT_ATOMS: atom_id res chain seq x y z
N MET A 1 7.85 -7.05 8.95
CA MET A 1 6.57 -6.84 8.22
C MET A 1 6.62 -7.34 6.79
N SER A 2 7.80 -7.61 6.25
CA SER A 2 7.95 -8.00 4.85
C SER A 2 7.09 -9.19 4.44
N GLY A 3 6.52 -9.13 3.23
CA GLY A 3 5.74 -10.20 2.62
C GLY A 3 4.77 -9.72 1.54
N CYS A 4 4.00 -10.66 1.02
CA CYS A 4 2.88 -10.42 0.12
C CYS A 4 1.58 -10.29 0.91
N TRP A 5 0.76 -9.34 0.51
CA TRP A 5 -0.49 -8.98 1.15
C TRP A 5 -1.58 -8.88 0.08
N GLU A 6 -2.81 -9.13 0.48
CA GLU A 6 -3.99 -9.00 -0.36
C GLU A 6 -4.90 -7.93 0.21
N GLY A 7 -5.33 -7.00 -0.63
CA GLY A 7 -6.37 -6.05 -0.28
C GLY A 7 -7.76 -6.69 -0.33
N ASP A 8 -8.70 -6.12 0.40
CA ASP A 8 -10.13 -6.47 0.31
C ASP A 8 -10.72 -6.38 -1.12
N ASP A 9 -10.07 -5.65 -2.02
CA ASP A 9 -10.40 -5.55 -3.44
C ASP A 9 -9.83 -6.69 -4.30
N GLY A 10 -9.04 -7.57 -3.70
CA GLY A 10 -8.29 -8.66 -4.34
C GLY A 10 -6.95 -8.24 -4.94
N SER A 11 -6.54 -6.97 -4.78
CA SER A 11 -5.27 -6.47 -5.31
C SER A 11 -4.08 -6.99 -4.52
N CYS A 12 -2.93 -7.10 -5.17
CA CYS A 12 -1.71 -7.65 -4.58
C CYS A 12 -0.81 -6.52 -4.09
N TYR A 13 -0.23 -6.68 -2.90
CA TYR A 13 0.67 -5.71 -2.27
C TYR A 13 1.93 -6.44 -1.79
N MET A 14 3.08 -6.07 -2.33
CA MET A 14 4.39 -6.51 -1.86
C MET A 14 4.96 -5.41 -0.97
N ILE A 15 5.11 -5.74 0.32
CA ILE A 15 5.60 -4.80 1.33
C ILE A 15 6.92 -5.35 1.87
N GLY A 16 7.95 -4.51 1.92
CA GLY A 16 9.24 -4.79 2.53
C GLY A 16 9.57 -3.75 3.60
N THR A 17 10.24 -4.16 4.67
CA THR A 17 10.71 -3.23 5.71
C THR A 17 12.20 -3.41 5.97
N CYS A 18 12.93 -2.29 6.06
CA CYS A 18 14.34 -2.26 6.47
C CYS A 18 14.58 -1.04 7.36
N GLN A 19 15.01 -1.25 8.61
CA GLN A 19 15.17 -0.17 9.60
C GLN A 19 13.89 0.68 9.75
N THR A 20 13.92 1.97 9.41
CA THR A 20 12.74 2.86 9.42
C THR A 20 12.10 3.02 8.05
N GLN A 21 12.61 2.32 7.04
CA GLN A 21 12.11 2.39 5.67
C GLN A 21 11.10 1.29 5.38
N ILE A 22 10.10 1.65 4.57
CA ILE A 22 9.13 0.72 4.00
C ILE A 22 9.18 0.82 2.48
N TYR A 23 9.20 -0.34 1.84
CA TYR A 23 9.20 -0.52 0.40
C TYR A 23 7.83 -1.08 0.04
N TRP A 24 7.16 -0.42 -0.89
CA TRP A 24 5.77 -0.69 -1.24
C TRP A 24 5.65 -0.87 -2.74
N LEU A 25 5.04 -1.97 -3.15
CA LEU A 25 4.61 -2.22 -4.51
C LEU A 25 3.18 -2.78 -4.45
N ALA A 26 2.24 -2.17 -5.15
CA ALA A 26 0.86 -2.62 -5.22
C ALA A 26 0.41 -2.76 -6.66
N ILE A 27 -0.40 -3.78 -6.97
CA ILE A 27 -0.87 -4.07 -8.32
C ILE A 27 -2.34 -4.49 -8.24
N ASP A 28 -3.19 -3.86 -9.06
CA ASP A 28 -4.59 -4.26 -9.24
C ASP A 28 -4.70 -5.72 -9.69
N LYS A 29 -5.71 -6.44 -9.20
CA LYS A 29 -5.96 -7.82 -9.64
C LYS A 29 -6.15 -8.00 -11.16
N ASN A 30 -6.58 -6.95 -11.85
CA ASN A 30 -6.78 -6.94 -13.31
C ASN A 30 -5.71 -6.11 -14.04
N ASN A 31 -4.58 -5.79 -13.40
CA ASN A 31 -3.49 -5.00 -13.96
C ASN A 31 -3.90 -3.61 -14.48
N ARG A 32 -4.93 -2.99 -13.88
CA ARG A 32 -5.43 -1.67 -14.28
C ARG A 32 -4.62 -0.50 -13.72
N TRP A 33 -3.88 -0.74 -12.64
CA TRP A 33 -3.01 0.22 -11.96
C TRP A 33 -1.91 -0.53 -11.23
N ALA A 34 -0.78 0.13 -11.01
CA ALA A 34 0.29 -0.35 -10.17
C ALA A 34 0.98 0.83 -9.47
N HIS A 35 1.23 0.72 -8.18
CA HIS A 35 1.81 1.79 -7.37
C HIS A 35 3.13 1.34 -6.77
N VAL A 36 4.14 2.21 -6.75
CA VAL A 36 5.44 1.91 -6.12
C VAL A 36 5.88 3.05 -5.22
N ARG A 37 6.53 2.73 -4.09
CA ARG A 37 7.22 3.73 -3.29
C ARG A 37 8.24 3.18 -2.29
N VAL A 38 9.16 4.07 -1.88
CA VAL A 38 9.89 4.00 -0.61
C VAL A 38 9.40 5.09 0.34
N GLY A 39 8.95 4.70 1.53
CA GLY A 39 8.49 5.61 2.58
C GLY A 39 9.13 5.30 3.92
N THR A 40 8.57 5.88 4.98
CA THR A 40 9.01 5.64 6.37
C THR A 40 7.91 5.00 7.19
N TYR A 41 8.28 4.15 8.14
CA TYR A 41 7.36 3.62 9.15
C TYR A 41 7.88 3.91 10.56
N ASN A 42 6.99 4.39 11.44
CA ASN A 42 7.28 4.66 12.84
C ASN A 42 6.00 4.51 13.67
N ASN A 43 6.10 3.98 14.90
CA ASN A 43 4.98 3.90 15.85
C ASN A 43 3.68 3.34 15.25
N ASN A 44 3.78 2.27 14.47
CA ASN A 44 2.66 1.62 13.77
C ASN A 44 1.97 2.45 12.67
N ILE A 45 2.54 3.60 12.30
CA ILE A 45 2.08 4.44 11.20
C ILE A 45 3.05 4.28 10.03
N ILE A 46 2.48 4.09 8.85
CA ILE A 46 3.18 4.09 7.57
C ILE A 46 2.79 5.37 6.84
N SER A 47 3.80 6.15 6.45
CA SER A 47 3.61 7.40 5.72
C SER A 47 4.44 7.37 4.44
N MET A 48 3.78 7.55 3.29
CA MET A 48 4.45 7.60 1.99
C MET A 48 3.64 8.35 0.93
N ASN A 49 4.33 8.94 -0.04
CA ASN A 49 3.74 9.49 -1.27
C ASN A 49 3.90 8.46 -2.37
N TRP A 50 2.84 7.85 -2.90
CA TRP A 50 3.00 6.78 -3.89
C TRP A 50 3.03 7.33 -5.31
N ASP A 51 3.79 6.66 -6.19
CA ASP A 51 3.83 6.97 -7.61
C ASP A 51 3.17 5.84 -8.42
N ASP A 52 2.55 6.20 -9.54
CA ASP A 52 2.01 5.24 -10.51
C ASP A 52 3.17 4.67 -11.34
N LEU A 53 3.26 3.35 -11.40
CA LEU A 53 3.91 2.67 -12.51
C LEU A 53 2.94 2.67 -13.69
N ILE A 54 3.43 2.98 -14.89
CA ILE A 54 2.60 3.02 -16.11
C ILE A 54 2.22 1.60 -16.52
N ILE A 55 1.21 1.07 -15.85
CA ILE A 55 0.56 -0.22 -16.09
C ILE A 55 -0.94 0.07 -16.06
N GLY A 56 -1.58 0.05 -17.23
CA GLY A 56 -3.00 0.37 -17.36
C GLY A 56 -3.30 1.87 -17.32
N GLN A 57 -4.24 2.28 -16.47
CA GLN A 57 -4.70 3.68 -16.37
C GLN A 57 -3.86 4.45 -15.34
N ASN A 58 -3.36 5.63 -15.71
CA ASN A 58 -2.79 6.59 -14.78
C ASN A 58 -3.90 7.16 -13.88
N ARG A 59 -3.81 7.00 -12.57
CA ARG A 59 -4.88 7.33 -11.61
C ARG A 59 -4.61 8.58 -10.77
N ILE A 60 -3.53 9.31 -11.05
CA ILE A 60 -3.13 10.55 -10.38
C ILE A 60 -2.64 10.30 -8.95
N HIS A 61 -1.51 10.93 -8.64
CA HIS A 61 -0.60 10.66 -7.53
C HIS A 61 -0.90 11.48 -6.28
N ASP A 62 -0.74 10.91 -5.09
CA ASP A 62 -0.53 11.70 -3.85
C ASP A 62 -0.09 10.82 -2.64
N ALA A 63 -0.33 11.29 -1.41
CA ALA A 63 -0.02 10.59 -0.17
C ALA A 63 -1.04 9.51 0.23
N ILE A 64 -0.53 8.38 0.76
CA ILE A 64 -1.30 7.42 1.56
C ILE A 64 -0.79 7.41 2.99
N GLU A 65 -1.73 7.26 3.92
CA GLU A 65 -1.45 6.98 5.32
C GLU A 65 -2.09 5.65 5.70
N CYS A 66 -1.29 4.78 6.33
CA CYS A 66 -1.75 3.49 6.79
C CYS A 66 -1.42 3.28 8.27
N ARG A 67 -2.25 2.48 8.93
CA ARG A 67 -2.09 2.04 10.32
C ARG A 67 -1.92 0.52 10.37
N ILE A 68 -0.90 0.05 11.06
CA ILE A 68 -0.71 -1.38 11.33
C ILE A 68 -1.63 -1.75 12.51
N ILE A 69 -2.55 -2.68 12.28
CA ILE A 69 -3.52 -3.14 13.29
C ILE A 69 -3.00 -4.39 14.01
N SER A 70 -2.35 -5.30 13.28
CA SER A 70 -1.74 -6.51 13.82
C SER A 70 -0.58 -6.97 12.92
N SER A 71 0.11 -8.04 13.31
CA SER A 71 1.19 -8.63 12.50
C SER A 71 0.77 -9.08 11.11
N ASN A 72 -0.53 -9.30 10.88
CA ASN A 72 -1.11 -9.75 9.61
C ASN A 72 -2.19 -8.81 9.03
N LYS A 73 -2.41 -7.62 9.62
CA LYS A 73 -3.40 -6.64 9.13
C LYS A 73 -2.88 -5.21 9.09
N ILE A 74 -3.11 -4.54 7.96
CA ILE A 74 -2.84 -3.11 7.76
C ILE A 74 -4.13 -2.44 7.26
N LEU A 75 -4.43 -1.25 7.78
CA LEU A 75 -5.55 -0.43 7.34
C LEU A 75 -5.03 0.83 6.65
N ILE A 76 -5.44 1.06 5.41
CA ILE A 76 -5.26 2.34 4.73
C ILE A 76 -6.31 3.30 5.31
N VAL A 77 -5.86 4.33 6.03
CA VAL A 77 -6.74 5.27 6.77
C VAL A 77 -6.95 6.58 6.03
N LYS A 78 -6.07 6.92 5.09
CA LYS A 78 -6.18 8.10 4.24
C LYS A 78 -5.52 7.85 2.90
N CYS A 79 -6.17 8.30 1.84
CA CYS A 79 -5.60 8.41 0.50
C CYS A 79 -5.96 9.80 -0.03
N ILE A 80 -4.95 10.60 -0.34
CA ILE A 80 -5.17 11.88 -1.02
C ILE A 80 -5.21 11.55 -2.53
N HIS A 81 -6.24 12.05 -3.23
CA HIS A 81 -6.50 11.79 -4.67
C HIS A 81 -6.74 10.32 -5.11
N GLY A 82 -7.16 9.43 -4.21
CA GLY A 82 -7.64 8.08 -4.57
C GLY A 82 -9.15 7.88 -4.44
N GLN A 83 -9.71 6.87 -5.12
CA GLN A 83 -11.14 6.51 -5.03
C GLN A 83 -11.58 5.87 -3.70
N PHE A 84 -10.69 5.68 -2.73
CA PHE A 84 -10.99 4.89 -1.53
C PHE A 84 -10.68 5.67 -0.24
N LEU A 85 -11.67 5.69 0.67
CA LEU A 85 -11.55 6.30 2.00
C LEU A 85 -10.92 5.33 3.03
N THR A 86 -11.11 4.02 2.87
CA THR A 86 -10.57 2.97 3.75
C THR A 86 -10.39 1.64 3.00
N LYS A 87 -9.28 0.93 3.25
CA LYS A 87 -8.99 -0.41 2.69
C LYS A 87 -8.22 -1.29 3.67
N GLU A 88 -8.61 -2.55 3.82
CA GLU A 88 -7.90 -3.53 4.66
C GLU A 88 -6.96 -4.41 3.81
N LEU A 89 -5.73 -4.60 4.28
CA LEU A 89 -4.75 -5.51 3.72
C LEU A 89 -4.51 -6.67 4.69
N THR A 90 -4.58 -7.90 4.18
CA THR A 90 -4.30 -9.13 4.93
C THR A 90 -3.04 -9.80 4.40
N LYS A 91 -2.12 -10.18 5.28
CA LYS A 91 -0.88 -10.87 4.88
C LYS A 91 -1.19 -12.27 4.36
N LYS A 92 -0.62 -12.64 3.20
CA LYS A 92 -0.67 -14.03 2.71
C LYS A 92 0.23 -14.91 3.59
N SER A 93 -0.29 -16.08 3.96
CA SER A 93 0.40 -17.12 4.73
C SER A 93 1.63 -17.65 4.00
#